data_AF-A0A655E0P7-F1
#
_entry.id   AF-A0A655E0P7-F1
#
_cell.length_a   1.000
_cell.length_b   1.000
_cell.length_c   1.000
_cell.angle_alpha   90.00
_cell.angle_beta   90.00
_cell.angle_gamma   90.00
#
_symmetry.space_group_name_H-M   'P 1'
#
loop_
_entity.id
_entity.type
_entity.pdbx_description
1 polymer ?
#
loop_
_entity_poly.entity_id
_entity_poly.type
_entity_poly.pdbx_seq_one_letter_code
_entity_poly.pdbx_strand_id
1 'polypeptide(L)'
;MKYPADNQIDVGANDMSAHIQSMANSCPNTRLVPGGYSLGAAVTDVVLAVPTQMWGFTNPLPPGSDEHIAAVALFGNGSQWVGPITNFSPAYNDRTIELCHGDDPVCHPADPNTWEANWPQHLAGAYVSSGMVNQAADFVAGKLQ
;
A
#
# COMPACT_ATOMS: atom_id res chain seq x y z
N MET A 1 -12.14 7.85 7.14
CA MET A 1 -10.68 8.00 7.05
C MET A 1 -10.25 9.20 7.85
N LYS A 2 -9.34 8.99 8.81
CA LYS A 2 -8.65 10.04 9.57
C LYS A 2 -7.14 9.90 9.32
N TYR A 3 -6.70 10.40 8.17
CA TYR A 3 -5.30 10.41 7.78
C TYR A 3 -4.94 11.75 7.12
N PRO A 4 -4.01 12.53 7.70
CA PRO A 4 -3.63 13.86 7.16
C PRO A 4 -2.81 13.82 5.86
N ALA A 5 -2.20 12.67 5.54
CA ALA A 5 -1.39 12.47 4.33
C ALA A 5 -0.17 13.41 4.18
N ASP A 6 0.45 13.78 5.29
CA ASP A 6 1.68 14.60 5.36
C ASP A 6 2.93 13.76 5.60
N ASN A 7 3.07 13.20 6.80
CA ASN A 7 4.16 12.32 7.24
C ASN A 7 3.71 11.30 8.31
N GLN A 8 2.46 11.37 8.78
CA GLN A 8 1.95 10.55 9.87
C GLN A 8 1.47 9.16 9.41
N ILE A 9 2.38 8.34 8.88
CA ILE A 9 2.08 6.98 8.38
C ILE A 9 1.47 6.10 9.48
N ASP A 10 1.93 6.25 10.71
CA ASP A 10 1.41 5.54 11.88
C ASP A 10 -0.07 5.83 12.11
N VAL A 11 -0.49 7.10 12.00
CA VAL A 11 -1.89 7.51 12.07
C VAL A 11 -2.70 6.89 10.93
N GLY A 12 -2.18 6.95 9.71
CA GLY A 12 -2.81 6.33 8.55
C GLY A 12 -2.96 4.81 8.70
N ALA A 13 -1.93 4.14 9.21
CA ALA A 13 -1.91 2.70 9.41
C ALA A 13 -2.90 2.27 10.51
N ASN A 14 -2.97 3.02 11.61
CA ASN A 14 -3.94 2.77 12.67
C ASN A 14 -5.39 2.92 12.16
N ASP A 15 -5.69 3.96 11.36
CA ASP A 15 -7.01 4.19 10.77
C ASP A 15 -7.37 3.11 9.74
N MET A 16 -6.44 2.75 8.85
CA MET A 16 -6.64 1.69 7.85
C MET A 16 -6.86 0.33 8.51
N SER A 17 -6.04 -0.04 9.50
CA SER A 17 -6.22 -1.30 10.24
C SER A 17 -7.55 -1.33 10.99
N ALA A 18 -7.94 -0.23 11.64
CA ALA A 18 -9.24 -0.13 12.31
C ALA A 18 -10.39 -0.30 11.32
N HIS A 19 -10.26 0.25 10.11
CA HIS A 19 -11.26 0.10 9.06
C HIS A 19 -11.36 -1.34 8.54
N ILE A 20 -10.23 -2.00 8.28
CA ILE A 20 -10.19 -3.42 7.86
C ILE A 20 -10.89 -4.29 8.90
N GLN A 21 -10.52 -4.14 10.18
CA GLN A 21 -11.13 -4.89 11.29
C GLN A 21 -12.62 -4.60 11.42
N SER A 22 -13.04 -3.33 11.28
CA SER A 22 -14.46 -2.96 11.32
C SER A 22 -15.26 -3.62 10.20
N MET A 23 -14.70 -3.67 8.99
CA MET A 23 -15.33 -4.31 7.84
C MET A 23 -15.40 -5.84 8.00
N ALA A 24 -14.32 -6.48 8.45
CA ALA A 24 -14.29 -7.91 8.74
C ALA A 24 -15.35 -8.29 9.78
N ASN A 25 -15.49 -7.51 10.85
CA ASN A 25 -16.47 -7.76 11.91
C ASN A 25 -17.92 -7.50 11.48
N SER A 26 -18.16 -6.44 10.70
CA SER A 26 -19.52 -6.04 10.30
C SER A 26 -20.02 -6.81 9.09
N CYS A 27 -19.10 -7.30 8.26
CA CYS A 27 -19.37 -8.03 7.02
C CYS A 27 -18.39 -9.20 6.88
N PRO A 28 -18.59 -10.32 7.59
CA PRO A 28 -17.62 -11.42 7.63
C PRO A 28 -17.30 -12.06 6.26
N ASN A 29 -18.21 -11.96 5.29
CA ASN A 29 -17.97 -12.46 3.93
C ASN A 29 -17.37 -11.41 2.98
N THR A 30 -17.02 -10.22 3.49
CA THR A 30 -16.47 -9.15 2.67
C THR A 30 -15.07 -9.51 2.18
N ARG A 31 -14.80 -9.15 0.93
CA ARG A 31 -13.49 -9.29 0.29
C ARG A 31 -12.92 -7.89 0.13
N LEU A 32 -11.88 -7.59 0.90
CA LEU A 32 -11.22 -6.29 0.93
C LEU A 32 -10.06 -6.26 -0.05
N VAL A 33 -9.84 -5.08 -0.63
CA VAL A 33 -8.69 -4.78 -1.47
C VAL A 33 -8.01 -3.52 -0.91
N PRO A 34 -7.12 -3.67 0.08
CA PRO A 34 -6.28 -2.56 0.52
C PRO A 34 -5.41 -2.07 -0.64
N GLY A 35 -5.13 -0.78 -0.65
CA GLY A 35 -4.29 -0.20 -1.68
C GLY A 35 -3.81 1.19 -1.30
N GLY A 36 -2.79 1.65 -2.00
CA GLY A 36 -2.13 2.89 -1.66
C GLY A 36 -1.26 3.43 -2.79
N TYR A 37 -1.11 4.75 -2.79
CA TYR A 37 -0.22 5.47 -3.69
C TYR A 37 0.76 6.31 -2.86
N SER A 38 2.04 6.30 -3.23
CA SER A 38 3.09 7.08 -2.54
C SER A 38 3.11 6.76 -1.04
N LEU A 39 2.96 7.76 -0.16
CA LEU A 39 2.88 7.59 1.29
C LEU A 39 1.75 6.63 1.73
N GLY A 40 0.64 6.57 1.00
CA GLY A 40 -0.45 5.64 1.26
C GLY A 40 -0.10 4.18 0.95
N ALA A 41 0.85 3.93 0.04
CA ALA A 41 1.38 2.60 -0.18
C ALA A 41 2.21 2.14 1.03
N ALA A 42 3.05 3.02 1.57
CA ALA A 42 3.78 2.75 2.81
C ALA A 42 2.84 2.51 4.03
N VAL A 43 1.73 3.25 4.11
CA VAL A 43 0.67 2.98 5.11
C VAL A 43 0.14 1.55 4.97
N THR A 44 -0.15 1.13 3.74
CA THR A 44 -0.64 -0.22 3.46
C THR A 44 0.40 -1.28 3.86
N ASP A 45 1.67 -1.04 3.54
CA ASP A 45 2.77 -1.93 3.94
C ASP A 45 2.87 -2.07 5.46
N VAL A 46 2.79 -0.99 6.22
CA VAL A 46 2.81 -1.05 7.69
C VAL A 46 1.68 -1.96 8.20
N VAL A 47 0.47 -1.77 7.69
CA VAL A 47 -0.71 -2.53 8.13
C VAL A 47 -0.56 -4.03 7.85
N LEU A 48 0.02 -4.40 6.71
CA LEU A 48 0.12 -5.80 6.27
C LEU A 48 1.39 -6.50 6.74
N ALA A 49 2.48 -5.77 6.98
CA ALA A 49 3.80 -6.34 7.29
C ALA A 49 4.19 -6.26 8.76
N VAL A 50 3.61 -5.36 9.56
CA VAL A 50 4.00 -5.13 10.96
C VAL A 50 3.02 -5.82 11.91
N PRO A 51 3.35 -6.99 12.50
CA PRO A 51 2.42 -7.74 13.34
C PRO A 51 2.33 -7.23 14.78
N THR A 52 3.18 -6.27 15.17
CA THR A 52 3.33 -5.80 16.55
C THR A 52 3.26 -4.29 16.64
N GLN A 53 2.87 -3.76 17.81
CA GLN A 53 2.82 -2.33 18.03
C GLN A 53 4.25 -1.73 18.06
N MET A 54 4.52 -0.74 17.20
CA MET A 54 5.82 -0.06 17.13
C MET A 54 5.72 1.26 16.36
N TRP A 55 6.58 2.23 16.68
CA TRP A 55 6.69 3.50 15.94
C TRP A 55 5.36 4.28 15.80
N GLY A 56 4.48 4.23 16.81
CA GLY A 56 3.16 4.88 16.77
C GLY A 56 2.05 4.03 16.14
N PHE A 57 2.39 2.96 15.41
CA PHE A 57 1.42 1.95 15.00
C PHE A 57 1.03 1.10 16.22
N THR A 58 -0.24 1.17 16.61
CA THR A 58 -0.78 0.58 17.84
C THR A 58 -1.91 -0.41 17.58
N ASN A 59 -2.34 -0.55 16.33
CA ASN A 59 -3.46 -1.41 15.96
C ASN A 59 -3.06 -2.41 14.87
N PRO A 60 -2.19 -3.40 15.13
CA PRO A 60 -1.88 -4.45 14.16
C PRO A 60 -3.13 -5.27 13.81
N LEU A 61 -3.18 -5.81 12.59
CA LEU A 61 -4.27 -6.69 12.19
C LEU A 61 -4.28 -7.96 13.07
N PRO A 62 -5.43 -8.37 13.62
CA PRO A 62 -5.54 -9.62 14.36
C PRO A 62 -5.34 -10.83 13.43
N PRO A 63 -4.91 -11.99 13.96
CA PRO A 63 -4.81 -13.22 13.18
C PRO A 63 -6.12 -13.56 12.46
N GLY A 64 -6.04 -14.04 11.21
CA GLY A 64 -7.20 -14.35 10.36
C GLY A 64 -7.71 -13.15 9.54
N SER A 65 -7.20 -11.94 9.77
CA SER A 65 -7.57 -10.78 8.93
C SER A 65 -7.18 -10.95 7.46
N ASP A 66 -6.18 -11.77 7.19
CA ASP A 66 -5.70 -12.12 5.85
C ASP A 66 -6.74 -12.85 5.00
N GLU A 67 -7.65 -13.60 5.64
CA GLU A 67 -8.75 -14.30 4.94
C GLU A 67 -9.73 -13.31 4.29
N HIS A 68 -9.84 -12.10 4.82
CA HIS A 68 -10.67 -11.04 4.25
C HIS A 68 -9.97 -10.24 3.15
N ILE A 69 -8.66 -10.36 2.98
CA ILE A 69 -7.89 -9.58 1.99
C ILE A 69 -7.75 -10.39 0.71
N ALA A 70 -8.49 -9.99 -0.32
CA ALA A 70 -8.49 -10.69 -1.60
C ALA A 70 -7.33 -10.27 -2.50
N ALA A 71 -6.93 -9.00 -2.46
CA ALA A 71 -5.83 -8.46 -3.24
C ALA A 71 -5.25 -7.20 -2.58
N VAL A 72 -4.06 -6.78 -3.00
CA VAL A 72 -3.45 -5.50 -2.62
C VAL A 72 -2.97 -4.79 -3.88
N ALA A 73 -3.22 -3.49 -4.00
CA ALA A 73 -2.77 -2.69 -5.15
C ALA A 73 -1.98 -1.45 -4.71
N LEU A 74 -0.70 -1.42 -5.05
CA LEU A 74 0.24 -0.37 -4.65
C LEU A 74 0.81 0.36 -5.86
N PHE A 75 0.98 1.67 -5.73
CA PHE A 75 1.49 2.54 -6.79
C PHE A 75 2.56 3.49 -6.22
N GLY A 76 3.70 3.62 -6.88
CA GLY A 76 4.74 4.55 -6.45
C GLY A 76 5.20 4.32 -5.02
N ASN A 77 5.31 3.07 -4.60
CA ASN A 77 5.57 2.71 -3.22
C ASN A 77 6.98 3.10 -2.79
N GLY A 78 7.07 4.01 -1.83
CA GLY A 78 8.32 4.49 -1.26
C GLY A 78 8.67 3.87 0.08
N SER A 79 8.15 2.69 0.44
CA SER A 79 8.33 2.10 1.77
C SER A 79 9.81 1.99 2.21
N GLN A 80 10.72 1.78 1.26
CA GLN A 80 12.18 1.83 1.45
C GLN A 80 12.70 3.15 2.06
N TRP A 81 12.01 4.27 1.84
CA TRP A 81 12.37 5.59 2.37
C TRP A 81 11.91 5.82 3.80
N VAL A 82 10.97 5.00 4.27
CA VAL A 82 10.31 5.17 5.56
C VAL A 82 10.99 4.34 6.67
N GLY A 83 11.98 3.54 6.30
CA GLY A 83 12.73 2.67 7.20
C GLY A 83 12.78 1.24 6.69
N PRO A 84 13.36 0.30 7.45
CA PRO A 84 13.49 -1.09 7.05
C PRO A 84 12.15 -1.85 7.17
N ILE A 85 11.10 -1.34 6.54
CA ILE A 85 9.91 -2.13 6.22
C ILE A 85 10.28 -2.97 4.98
N THR A 86 11.35 -3.75 5.10
CA THR A 86 12.00 -4.42 3.96
C THR A 86 11.39 -5.76 3.63
N ASN A 87 10.34 -6.17 4.31
CA ASN A 87 9.63 -7.37 3.97
C ASN A 87 8.14 -7.11 3.97
N PHE A 88 7.59 -6.98 2.77
CA PHE A 88 6.22 -7.36 2.52
C PHE A 88 5.97 -8.71 3.21
N SER A 89 4.88 -8.83 3.98
CA SER A 89 4.56 -10.12 4.59
C SER A 89 4.41 -11.14 3.47
N PRO A 90 5.19 -12.25 3.47
CA PRO A 90 5.10 -13.27 2.41
C PRO A 90 3.68 -13.81 2.22
N ALA A 91 2.81 -13.64 3.23
CA ALA A 91 1.41 -14.01 3.22
C ALA A 91 0.58 -13.36 2.10
N TYR A 92 1.00 -12.20 1.57
CA TYR A 92 0.23 -11.46 0.56
C TYR A 92 0.89 -11.43 -0.82
N ASN A 93 2.09 -12.01 -0.97
CA ASN A 93 2.85 -11.98 -2.23
C ASN A 93 2.07 -12.57 -3.42
N ASP A 94 1.20 -13.54 -3.18
CA ASP A 94 0.38 -14.18 -4.20
C ASP A 94 -0.78 -13.30 -4.70
N ARG A 95 -1.08 -12.20 -4.00
CA ARG A 95 -2.24 -11.34 -4.25
C ARG A 95 -1.92 -9.84 -4.21
N THR A 96 -0.65 -9.47 -4.28
CA THR A 96 -0.22 -8.07 -4.38
C THR A 96 0.23 -7.73 -5.79
N ILE A 97 -0.21 -6.56 -6.25
CA ILE A 97 0.39 -5.89 -7.41
C ILE A 97 1.00 -4.57 -6.96
N GLU A 98 2.29 -4.41 -7.27
CA GLU A 98 3.04 -3.20 -6.98
C GLU A 98 3.54 -2.61 -8.29
N LEU A 99 3.17 -1.36 -8.53
CA LEU A 99 3.39 -0.67 -9.79
C LEU A 99 4.27 0.55 -9.54
N CYS A 100 5.38 0.60 -10.26
CA CYS A 100 6.33 1.71 -10.24
C CYS A 100 6.52 2.21 -11.66
N HIS A 101 6.21 3.48 -11.90
CA HIS A 101 6.20 4.04 -13.24
C HIS A 101 7.58 4.53 -13.68
N GLY A 102 8.13 3.98 -14.78
CA GLY A 102 9.35 4.50 -15.41
C GLY A 102 10.49 4.68 -14.39
N ASP A 103 11.14 5.84 -14.39
CA ASP A 103 12.18 6.19 -13.41
C ASP A 103 11.62 6.93 -12.18
N ASP A 104 10.38 6.64 -11.76
CA ASP A 104 9.77 7.24 -10.56
C ASP A 104 10.75 7.17 -9.38
N PRO A 105 11.21 8.34 -8.90
CA PRO A 105 12.31 8.39 -7.95
C PRO A 105 11.91 7.95 -6.54
N VAL A 106 10.61 7.77 -6.27
CA VAL A 106 10.10 7.31 -4.97
C VAL A 106 10.19 5.78 -4.85
N CYS A 107 9.80 5.05 -5.89
CA CYS A 107 9.82 3.58 -5.86
C CYS A 107 11.08 2.96 -6.47
N HIS A 108 11.88 3.73 -7.22
CA HIS A 108 13.23 3.35 -7.60
C HIS A 108 14.30 3.95 -6.67
N PRO A 109 15.51 3.36 -6.62
CA PRO A 109 16.65 4.02 -6.01
C PRO A 109 16.87 5.40 -6.63
N ALA A 110 16.81 6.44 -5.80
CA ALA A 110 17.05 7.80 -6.26
C ALA A 110 18.47 7.99 -6.78
N ASP A 111 18.62 8.42 -8.03
CA ASP A 111 19.81 9.13 -8.48
C ASP A 111 19.64 10.63 -8.17
N PRO A 112 20.47 11.22 -7.29
CA PRO A 112 20.40 12.64 -6.96
C PRO A 112 20.52 13.57 -8.17
N ASN A 113 21.15 13.11 -9.26
CA ASN A 113 21.35 13.90 -10.47
C ASN A 113 20.12 13.94 -11.39
N THR A 114 19.23 12.94 -11.29
CA THR A 114 18.00 12.85 -12.11
C THR A 114 16.73 12.98 -11.29
N TRP A 115 16.81 13.03 -9.97
CA TRP A 115 15.67 13.10 -9.04
C TRP A 115 14.62 14.14 -9.46
N GLU A 116 15.05 15.39 -9.68
CA GLU A 116 14.13 16.47 -10.03
C GLU A 116 13.47 16.26 -11.41
N ALA A 117 14.26 15.81 -12.38
CA ALA A 117 13.78 15.53 -13.74
C ALA A 117 12.81 14.34 -13.80
N ASN A 118 12.97 13.38 -12.89
CA ASN A 118 12.16 12.17 -12.81
C ASN A 118 10.88 12.34 -11.97
N TRP A 119 10.77 13.42 -11.20
CA TRP A 119 9.58 13.67 -10.36
C TRP A 119 8.23 13.57 -11.08
N PRO A 120 8.07 14.05 -12.34
CA PRO A 120 6.83 13.86 -13.08
C PRO A 120 6.40 12.40 -13.26
N GLN A 121 7.33 11.45 -13.21
CA GLN A 121 7.05 10.01 -13.27
C GLN A 121 6.32 9.53 -12.01
N HIS A 122 6.52 10.19 -10.87
CA HIS A 122 5.80 9.87 -9.65
C HIS A 122 4.35 10.33 -9.69
N LEU A 123 4.05 11.42 -10.40
CA LEU A 123 2.72 12.05 -10.37
C LEU A 123 1.63 11.11 -10.90
N ALA A 124 0.43 11.20 -10.33
CA ALA A 124 -0.71 10.36 -10.68
C ALA A 124 -1.01 10.31 -12.20
N GLY A 125 -0.76 11.40 -12.94
CA GLY A 125 -0.94 11.44 -14.39
C GLY A 125 -0.10 10.39 -15.15
N ALA A 126 1.11 10.08 -14.67
CA ALA A 126 1.98 9.09 -15.28
C ALA A 126 1.42 7.66 -15.08
N TYR A 127 0.97 7.34 -13.86
CA TYR A 127 0.32 6.06 -13.54
C TYR A 127 -1.00 5.84 -14.29
N VAL A 128 -1.80 6.91 -14.47
CA VAL A 128 -3.05 6.82 -15.23
C VAL A 128 -2.77 6.65 -16.73
N SER A 129 -1.91 7.47 -17.31
CA SER A 129 -1.67 7.49 -18.76
C SER A 129 -0.91 6.26 -19.28
N SER A 130 -0.11 5.61 -18.43
CA SER A 130 0.57 4.35 -18.74
C SER A 130 -0.33 3.11 -18.68
N GLY A 131 -1.59 3.25 -18.26
CA GLY A 131 -2.52 2.12 -18.14
C GLY A 131 -2.30 1.24 -16.90
N MET A 132 -1.37 1.62 -16.00
CA MET A 132 -1.09 0.88 -14.76
C MET A 132 -2.32 0.77 -13.85
N VAL A 133 -3.19 1.78 -13.84
CA VAL A 133 -4.46 1.70 -13.10
C VAL A 133 -5.37 0.59 -13.64
N ASN A 134 -5.42 0.41 -14.96
CA ASN A 134 -6.20 -0.69 -15.56
C ASN A 134 -5.55 -2.03 -15.27
N GLN A 135 -4.22 -2.13 -15.35
CA GLN A 135 -3.48 -3.33 -14.99
C GLN A 135 -3.76 -3.78 -13.54
N ALA A 136 -3.80 -2.83 -12.60
CA ALA A 136 -4.17 -3.11 -11.22
C ALA A 136 -5.63 -3.55 -11.09
N ALA A 137 -6.55 -2.89 -11.79
CA ALA A 137 -7.96 -3.25 -11.79
C ALA A 137 -8.18 -4.67 -12.32
N ASP A 138 -7.53 -5.04 -13.43
CA ASP A 138 -7.61 -6.38 -14.02
C ASP A 138 -7.05 -7.45 -13.07
N PHE A 139 -5.90 -7.17 -12.45
CA PHE A 139 -5.31 -8.06 -11.44
C PHE A 139 -6.25 -8.27 -10.26
N VAL A 140 -6.78 -7.18 -9.68
CA VAL A 140 -7.71 -7.24 -8.54
C VAL A 140 -9.00 -7.97 -8.90
N ALA A 141 -9.57 -7.68 -10.08
CA ALA A 141 -10.77 -8.35 -10.56
C ALA A 141 -10.56 -9.87 -10.67
N GLY A 142 -9.39 -10.31 -11.15
CA GLY A 142 -9.03 -11.73 -11.20
C GLY A 142 -8.89 -12.40 -9.83
N LYS A 143 -8.64 -11.62 -8.77
CA LYS A 143 -8.58 -12.14 -7.39
C LYS A 143 -9.94 -12.16 -6.72
N LEU A 144 -10.89 -11.32 -7.12
CA LEU A 144 -12.22 -11.21 -6.51
C LEU A 144 -13.25 -12.23 -7.00
N GLN A 145 -12.90 -13.04 -8.00
CA GLN A 145 -13.72 -14.15 -8.51
C GLN A 145 -13.77 -15.33 -7.55
#